data_AF-A0A5M8QLG8-F1
#
_entry.id   AF-A0A5M8QLG8-F1
#
_cell.length_a   1.000
_cell.length_b   1.000
_cell.length_c   1.000
_cell.angle_alpha   90.00
_cell.angle_beta   90.00
_cell.angle_gamma   90.00
#
_symmetry.space_group_name_H-M   'P 1'
#
loop_
_entity.id
_entity.type
_entity.pdbx_description
1 polymer ?
#
loop_
_entity_poly.entity_id
_entity_poly.type
_entity_poly.pdbx_seq_one_letter_code
_entity_poly.pdbx_strand_id
1 'polypeptide(L)'
;MSADYQVTLEWGAAGVRAASADVIVIADADRGEETRELLALAPRTSLVLDATLANASDIARAALDEQVRLGDRASIAIVAAGERWADGSLRPNAADLLVAGRVVDALAELGIDFHSPACAAACAAAVALRGATNTLVAADAAAHQKAGAR
;
A
#
# COMPACT_ATOMS: atom_id res chain seq x y z
N MET A 1 -21.44 -9.54 -4.70
CA MET A 1 -20.39 -9.81 -5.70
C MET A 1 -19.89 -8.48 -6.22
N SER A 2 -18.88 -7.90 -5.55
CA SER A 2 -18.02 -6.94 -6.25
C SER A 2 -17.38 -7.71 -7.41
N ALA A 3 -17.22 -7.11 -8.59
CA ALA A 3 -16.31 -7.69 -9.57
C ALA A 3 -14.94 -7.85 -8.88
N ASP A 4 -14.26 -8.98 -9.06
CA ASP A 4 -12.93 -9.19 -8.49
C ASP A 4 -11.96 -8.24 -9.20
N TYR A 5 -11.70 -7.08 -8.60
CA TYR A 5 -10.72 -6.11 -9.09
C TYR A 5 -9.34 -6.76 -9.17
N GLN A 6 -8.54 -6.38 -10.16
CA GLN A 6 -7.17 -6.87 -10.25
C GLN A 6 -6.31 -6.29 -9.13
N VAL A 7 -6.52 -5.00 -8.83
CA VAL A 7 -5.81 -4.29 -7.78
C VAL A 7 -6.79 -3.87 -6.68
N THR A 8 -6.54 -4.32 -5.45
CA THR A 8 -7.31 -3.96 -4.26
C THR A 8 -6.47 -3.12 -3.30
N LEU A 9 -7.13 -2.38 -2.41
CA LEU A 9 -6.48 -1.61 -1.36
C LEU A 9 -7.17 -1.93 -0.03
N GLU A 10 -6.41 -2.48 0.90
CA GLU A 10 -6.82 -2.82 2.26
C GLU A 10 -5.87 -2.18 3.28
N TRP A 11 -6.11 -2.42 4.57
CA TRP A 11 -5.32 -1.83 5.65
C TRP A 11 -4.82 -2.84 6.68
N GLY A 12 -3.59 -2.64 7.12
CA GLY A 12 -2.97 -3.29 8.24
C GLY A 12 -3.05 -4.82 8.23
N ALA A 13 -2.95 -5.40 9.43
CA ALA A 13 -2.85 -6.84 9.62
C ALA A 13 -4.11 -7.61 9.14
N ALA A 14 -5.29 -6.98 9.21
CA ALA A 14 -6.52 -7.56 8.69
C ALA A 14 -6.49 -7.66 7.16
N GLY A 15 -6.02 -6.61 6.48
CA GLY A 15 -5.82 -6.60 5.04
C GLY A 15 -4.85 -7.69 4.57
N VAL A 16 -3.68 -7.81 5.22
CA VAL A 16 -2.71 -8.87 4.87
C VAL A 16 -3.30 -10.27 5.04
N ARG A 17 -4.04 -10.53 6.13
CA ARG A 17 -4.65 -11.86 6.36
C ARG A 17 -5.78 -12.19 5.41
N ALA A 18 -6.52 -11.18 4.96
CA ALA A 18 -7.61 -11.35 4.00
C ALA A 18 -7.10 -11.42 2.55
N ALA A 19 -5.89 -10.93 2.28
CA ALA A 19 -5.30 -10.91 0.95
C ALA A 19 -5.06 -12.35 0.45
N SER A 20 -5.86 -12.75 -0.53
CA SER A 20 -5.58 -13.90 -1.40
C SER A 20 -5.14 -13.37 -2.75
N ALA A 21 -3.90 -12.86 -2.81
CA ALA A 21 -3.34 -12.23 -3.99
C ALA A 21 -1.99 -12.84 -4.38
N ASP A 22 -1.67 -12.81 -5.67
CA ASP A 22 -0.37 -13.23 -6.19
C ASP A 22 0.74 -12.27 -5.74
N VAL A 23 0.44 -10.98 -5.69
CA VAL A 23 1.32 -9.92 -5.19
C VAL A 23 0.67 -9.20 -4.01
N ILE A 24 1.41 -9.05 -2.92
CA ILE A 24 1.02 -8.20 -1.79
C ILE A 24 2.02 -7.05 -1.69
N VAL A 25 1.52 -5.82 -1.78
CA VAL A 25 2.32 -4.61 -1.63
C VAL A 25 2.00 -3.97 -0.29
N ILE A 26 2.94 -3.98 0.65
CA ILE A 26 2.82 -3.23 1.90
C ILE A 26 3.22 -1.78 1.62
N ALA A 27 2.28 -0.85 1.77
CA ALA A 27 2.51 0.57 1.55
C ALA A 27 2.72 1.28 2.89
N ASP A 28 3.95 1.76 3.11
CA ASP A 28 4.36 2.41 4.35
C ASP A 28 5.35 3.54 4.01
N ALA A 29 5.07 4.76 4.49
CA ALA A 29 5.91 5.91 4.20
C ALA A 29 7.25 5.89 4.95
N ASP A 30 7.31 5.32 6.15
CA ASP A 30 8.49 5.34 7.02
C ASP A 30 9.16 3.96 7.21
N ARG A 31 8.52 2.88 6.75
CA ARG A 31 8.96 1.48 6.92
C ARG A 31 9.18 1.12 8.38
N GLY A 32 8.21 1.47 9.22
CA GLY A 32 8.23 1.33 10.67
C GLY A 32 8.09 -0.10 11.19
N GLU A 33 7.58 -0.22 12.41
CA GLU A 33 7.31 -1.51 13.06
C GLU A 33 6.15 -2.24 12.39
N GLU A 34 5.17 -1.48 11.91
CA GLU A 34 4.00 -1.95 11.19
C GLU A 34 4.42 -2.72 9.94
N THR A 35 5.34 -2.19 9.12
CA THR A 35 5.90 -2.96 7.98
C THR A 35 6.47 -4.31 8.41
N ARG A 36 7.26 -4.35 9.49
CA ARG A 36 7.85 -5.61 9.99
C ARG A 36 6.78 -6.62 10.42
N GLU A 37 5.74 -6.17 11.10
CA GLU A 37 4.62 -7.02 11.49
C GLU A 37 3.86 -7.55 10.26
N LEU A 38 3.55 -6.68 9.30
CA LEU A 38 2.82 -7.06 8.09
C LEU A 38 3.60 -8.04 7.22
N LEU A 39 4.92 -7.86 7.08
CA LEU A 39 5.80 -8.81 6.40
C LEU A 39 5.77 -10.19 7.08
N ALA A 40 5.72 -10.24 8.41
CA ALA A 40 5.66 -11.50 9.16
C ALA A 40 4.31 -12.22 9.00
N LEU A 41 3.23 -11.49 8.72
CA LEU A 41 1.88 -12.03 8.51
C LEU A 41 1.63 -12.49 7.07
N ALA A 42 2.41 -11.99 6.11
CA ALA A 42 2.16 -12.25 4.70
C ALA A 42 2.31 -13.74 4.33
N PRO A 43 1.42 -14.29 3.49
CA PRO A 43 1.54 -15.67 3.02
C PRO A 43 2.85 -15.90 2.27
N ARG A 44 3.49 -17.05 2.51
CA ARG A 44 4.72 -17.45 1.79
C ARG A 44 4.49 -17.77 0.31
N THR A 45 3.24 -17.85 -0.12
CA THR A 45 2.83 -18.18 -1.49
C THR A 45 2.73 -16.96 -2.40
N SER A 46 2.74 -15.75 -1.83
CA SER A 46 2.64 -14.50 -2.57
C SER A 46 4.00 -13.82 -2.71
N LEU A 47 4.21 -13.05 -3.78
CA LEU A 47 5.30 -12.09 -3.84
C LEU A 47 4.97 -10.91 -2.93
N VAL A 48 5.77 -10.70 -1.89
CA VAL A 48 5.56 -9.60 -0.92
C VAL A 48 6.57 -8.50 -1.18
N LEU A 49 6.07 -7.28 -1.37
CA LEU A 49 6.85 -6.10 -1.72
C LEU A 49 6.59 -4.97 -0.72
N ASP A 50 7.63 -4.23 -0.35
CA ASP A 50 7.53 -3.10 0.57
C ASP A 50 7.72 -1.75 -0.17
N ALA A 51 6.63 -1.01 -0.25
CA ALA A 51 6.52 0.25 -0.98
C ALA A 51 6.66 1.45 -0.06
N THR A 52 7.36 2.45 -0.57
CA THR A 52 7.48 3.83 -0.10
C THR A 52 7.24 4.77 -1.28
N LEU A 53 7.17 6.07 -1.04
CA LEU A 53 7.11 7.06 -2.10
C LEU A 53 8.30 6.97 -3.08
N ALA A 54 9.48 6.61 -2.57
CA ALA A 54 10.72 6.62 -3.35
C ALA A 54 10.83 5.46 -4.35
N ASN A 55 10.20 4.32 -4.09
CA ASN A 55 10.34 3.10 -4.89
C ASN A 55 9.03 2.62 -5.53
N ALA A 56 7.93 3.38 -5.44
CA ALA A 56 6.62 2.95 -5.95
C ALA A 56 6.65 2.51 -7.43
N SER A 57 7.44 3.16 -8.28
CA SER A 57 7.62 2.76 -9.69
C SER A 57 8.35 1.42 -9.84
N ASP A 58 9.30 1.12 -8.97
CA ASP A 58 10.02 -0.16 -8.99
C ASP A 58 9.11 -1.30 -8.50
N ILE A 59 8.26 -1.03 -7.51
CA ILE A 59 7.24 -1.94 -7.02
C ILE A 59 6.23 -2.30 -8.11
N ALA A 60 5.76 -1.30 -8.87
CA ALA A 60 4.85 -1.54 -9.99
C ALA A 60 5.49 -2.41 -11.09
N ARG A 61 6.79 -2.21 -11.38
CA ARG A 61 7.52 -3.08 -12.32
C ARG A 61 7.67 -4.50 -11.79
N ALA A 62 8.02 -4.68 -10.51
CA ALA A 62 8.12 -5.99 -9.90
C ALA A 62 6.79 -6.76 -9.94
N ALA A 63 5.65 -6.07 -9.74
CA ALA A 63 4.33 -6.67 -9.88
C ALA A 63 4.01 -7.06 -11.34
N LEU A 64 4.42 -6.25 -12.32
CA LEU A 64 4.30 -6.59 -13.74
C LEU A 64 5.18 -7.80 -14.12
N ASP A 65 6.41 -7.85 -13.62
CA ASP A 65 7.33 -8.97 -13.83
C ASP A 65 6.73 -10.28 -13.29
N GLU A 66 6.08 -10.21 -12.12
CA GLU A 66 5.37 -11.35 -11.55
C GLU A 66 4.17 -11.79 -12.40
N GLN A 67 3.39 -10.84 -12.93
CA GLN A 67 2.33 -11.15 -13.89
C GLN A 67 2.87 -11.86 -15.13
N VAL A 68 3.99 -11.39 -15.69
CA VAL A 68 4.66 -12.04 -16.82
C VAL A 68 5.13 -13.45 -16.45
N ARG A 69 5.69 -13.63 -15.25
CA ARG A 69 6.15 -14.93 -14.76
C ARG A 69 5.00 -15.94 -14.61
N LEU A 70 3.83 -15.49 -14.17
CA LEU A 70 2.63 -16.32 -14.04
C LEU A 70 2.03 -16.69 -15.40
N GLY A 71 2.23 -15.84 -16.42
CA GLY A 71 1.63 -16.03 -17.75
C GLY A 71 0.11 -15.84 -17.76
N ASP A 72 -0.44 -15.24 -16.71
CA ASP A 72 -1.85 -14.91 -16.52
C ASP A 72 -1.97 -13.61 -15.70
N ARG A 73 -3.16 -13.05 -15.59
CA ARG A 73 -3.44 -11.86 -14.81
C ARG A 73 -3.12 -12.08 -13.34
N ALA A 74 -2.15 -11.32 -12.81
CA ALA A 74 -1.82 -11.33 -11.39
C ALA A 74 -2.83 -10.50 -10.60
N SER A 75 -3.34 -11.07 -9.52
CA SER A 75 -4.07 -10.36 -8.47
C SER A 75 -3.09 -9.62 -7.55
N ILE A 76 -3.38 -8.35 -7.26
CA ILE A 76 -2.48 -7.46 -6.50
C ILE A 76 -3.27 -6.86 -5.33
N ALA A 77 -2.85 -7.18 -4.11
CA ALA A 77 -3.38 -6.56 -2.90
C ALA A 77 -2.40 -5.52 -2.36
N ILE A 78 -2.77 -4.24 -2.43
CA ILE A 78 -2.04 -3.18 -1.75
C ILE A 78 -2.58 -3.10 -0.32
N VAL A 79 -1.71 -3.11 0.68
CA VAL A 79 -2.06 -3.00 2.08
C VAL A 79 -1.33 -1.82 2.68
N ALA A 80 -2.05 -0.72 2.93
CA ALA A 80 -1.49 0.42 3.64
C ALA A 80 -1.26 0.05 5.11
N ALA A 81 -0.07 0.34 5.63
CA ALA A 81 0.35 -0.09 6.95
C ALA A 81 -0.55 0.51 8.05
N GLY A 82 -0.77 1.82 7.98
CA GLY A 82 -1.47 2.56 9.00
C GLY A 82 -0.64 2.65 10.28
N GLU A 83 -1.26 3.20 11.31
CA GLU A 83 -0.74 3.28 12.66
C GLU A 83 -1.66 2.52 13.63
N ARG A 84 -1.35 2.61 14.92
CA ARG A 84 -2.21 2.13 15.99
C ARG A 84 -2.74 3.28 16.85
N TRP A 85 -4.02 3.18 17.22
CA TRP A 85 -4.54 3.93 18.36
C TRP A 85 -3.94 3.40 19.66
N ALA A 86 -4.13 4.13 20.76
CA ALA A 86 -3.66 3.74 22.09
C ALA A 86 -4.26 2.40 22.58
N ASP A 87 -5.45 2.04 22.07
CA ASP A 87 -6.09 0.74 22.33
C ASP A 87 -5.59 -0.40 21.42
N GLY A 88 -4.60 -0.11 20.57
CA GLY A 88 -3.99 -1.05 19.63
C GLY A 88 -4.77 -1.27 18.34
N SER A 89 -5.94 -0.65 18.18
CA SER A 89 -6.74 -0.75 16.96
C SER A 89 -6.10 0.02 15.79
N LEU A 90 -6.38 -0.42 14.56
CA LEU A 90 -5.86 0.21 13.35
C LEU A 90 -6.31 1.68 13.26
N ARG A 91 -5.35 2.56 12.99
CA ARG A 91 -5.56 3.96 12.65
C ARG A 91 -5.06 4.20 11.21
N PRO A 92 -5.93 4.53 10.25
CA PRO A 92 -5.47 4.95 8.93
C PRO A 92 -4.53 6.15 9.00
N ASN A 93 -3.46 6.10 8.19
CA ASN A 93 -2.43 7.12 8.09
C ASN A 93 -2.46 7.72 6.66
N ALA A 94 -2.31 9.04 6.55
CA ALA A 94 -2.41 9.72 5.26
C ALA A 94 -1.16 9.52 4.41
N ALA A 95 0.03 9.55 5.00
CA ALA A 95 1.29 9.23 4.34
C ALA A 95 1.27 7.85 3.65
N ASP A 96 0.79 6.81 4.34
CA ASP A 96 0.69 5.45 3.78
C ASP A 96 -0.35 5.34 2.67
N LEU A 97 -1.46 6.08 2.79
CA LEU A 97 -2.44 6.19 1.71
C LEU A 97 -1.83 6.82 0.45
N LEU A 98 -0.96 7.83 0.62
CA LEU A 98 -0.26 8.46 -0.51
C LEU A 98 0.76 7.50 -1.15
N VAL A 99 1.44 6.67 -0.35
CA VAL A 99 2.29 5.60 -0.87
C VAL A 99 1.47 4.61 -1.70
N ALA A 100 0.37 4.11 -1.14
CA ALA A 100 -0.52 3.19 -1.84
C ALA A 100 -1.04 3.80 -3.16
N GLY A 101 -1.49 5.06 -3.11
CA GLY A 101 -1.93 5.80 -4.30
C GLY A 101 -0.83 5.95 -5.35
N ARG A 102 0.42 6.16 -4.94
CA ARG A 102 1.56 6.27 -5.87
C ARG A 102 1.89 4.93 -6.53
N VAL A 103 1.70 3.81 -5.83
CA VAL A 103 1.82 2.47 -6.42
C VAL A 103 0.70 2.23 -7.44
N VAL A 104 -0.55 2.59 -7.12
CA VAL A 104 -1.68 2.46 -8.07
C VAL A 104 -1.43 3.30 -9.33
N ASP A 105 -1.00 4.54 -9.19
CA ASP A 105 -0.62 5.44 -10.30
C ASP A 105 0.45 4.79 -11.19
N ALA A 106 1.51 4.23 -10.58
CA ALA A 106 2.57 3.56 -11.32
C ALA A 106 2.13 2.23 -11.99
N LEU A 107 1.21 1.47 -11.38
CA LEU A 107 0.62 0.29 -12.00
C LEU A 107 -0.23 0.66 -13.22
N ALA A 108 -1.02 1.73 -13.12
CA ALA A 108 -1.83 2.23 -14.22
C ALA A 108 -0.97 2.73 -15.40
N GLU A 109 0.16 3.39 -15.13
CA GLU A 109 1.16 3.76 -16.16
C GLU A 109 1.70 2.54 -16.93
N LEU A 110 1.70 1.35 -16.31
CA LEU A 110 2.11 0.08 -16.92
C LEU A 110 0.94 -0.71 -17.53
N GLY A 111 -0.28 -0.16 -17.54
CA GLY A 111 -1.48 -0.80 -18.09
C GLY A 111 -2.21 -1.75 -17.13
N ILE A 112 -1.89 -1.73 -15.84
CA ILE A 112 -2.62 -2.46 -14.78
C ILE A 112 -3.56 -1.47 -14.08
N ASP A 113 -4.73 -1.22 -14.68
CA ASP A 113 -5.65 -0.14 -14.29
C ASP A 113 -7.03 -0.61 -13.79
N PHE A 114 -7.29 -1.92 -13.79
CA PHE A 114 -8.55 -2.48 -13.26
C PHE A 114 -8.52 -2.60 -11.74
N HIS A 115 -8.62 -1.45 -11.08
CA HIS A 115 -8.46 -1.32 -9.64
C HIS A 115 -9.78 -0.99 -8.92
N SER A 116 -9.83 -1.26 -7.62
CA SER A 116 -10.99 -0.97 -6.77
C SER A 116 -11.29 0.53 -6.60
N PRO A 117 -12.48 0.93 -6.09
CA PRO A 117 -12.78 2.33 -5.76
C PRO A 117 -11.84 2.91 -4.70
N ALA A 118 -11.38 2.10 -3.74
CA ALA A 118 -10.41 2.54 -2.74
C ALA A 118 -9.06 2.88 -3.39
N CYS A 119 -8.61 2.07 -4.35
CA CYS A 119 -7.42 2.38 -5.16
C CYS A 119 -7.60 3.69 -5.95
N ALA A 120 -8.77 3.89 -6.56
CA ALA A 120 -9.07 5.12 -7.31
C ALA A 120 -8.95 6.38 -6.42
N ALA A 121 -9.51 6.33 -5.21
CA ALA A 121 -9.44 7.43 -4.25
C ALA A 121 -8.00 7.72 -3.79
N ALA A 122 -7.23 6.67 -3.48
CA ALA A 122 -5.83 6.79 -3.09
C ALA A 122 -4.97 7.38 -4.23
N CYS A 123 -5.14 6.87 -5.45
CA CYS A 123 -4.45 7.36 -6.65
C CYS A 123 -4.75 8.83 -6.91
N ALA A 124 -6.03 9.22 -6.89
CA ALA A 124 -6.43 10.62 -7.07
C ALA A 124 -5.79 11.55 -6.02
N ALA A 125 -5.76 11.13 -4.75
CA ALA A 125 -5.10 11.89 -3.69
C ALA A 125 -3.59 12.03 -3.93
N ALA A 126 -2.91 10.92 -4.27
CA ALA A 126 -1.48 10.92 -4.54
C ALA A 126 -1.10 11.81 -5.73
N VAL A 127 -1.89 11.78 -6.81
CA VAL A 127 -1.70 12.64 -7.99
C VAL A 127 -1.92 14.10 -7.64
N ALA A 128 -3.04 14.43 -6.98
CA ALA A 128 -3.40 15.81 -6.64
C ALA A 128 -2.42 16.45 -5.64
N LEU A 129 -1.87 15.65 -4.72
CA LEU A 129 -1.01 16.13 -3.63
C LEU A 129 0.49 15.97 -3.90
N ARG A 130 0.88 15.54 -5.11
CA ARG A 130 2.28 15.27 -5.50
C ARG A 130 3.27 16.38 -5.12
N GLY A 131 2.87 17.65 -5.24
CA GLY A 131 3.70 18.80 -4.89
C GLY A 131 3.87 19.05 -3.38
N ALA A 132 2.99 18.47 -2.56
CA ALA A 132 2.96 18.64 -1.10
C ALA A 132 3.31 17.36 -0.33
N THR A 133 3.51 16.22 -1.00
CA THR A 133 3.64 14.90 -0.38
C THR A 133 4.69 14.86 0.72
N ASN A 134 5.89 15.37 0.49
CA ASN A 134 6.97 15.35 1.50
C ASN A 134 6.58 16.11 2.79
N THR A 135 5.87 17.23 2.65
CA THR A 135 5.41 18.04 3.79
C THR A 135 4.33 17.31 4.57
N LEU A 136 3.41 16.62 3.88
CA LEU A 136 2.35 15.83 4.51
C LEU A 136 2.91 14.63 5.28
N VAL A 137 3.84 13.89 4.68
CA VAL A 137 4.54 12.77 5.34
C VAL A 137 5.28 13.24 6.58
N ALA A 138 6.02 14.35 6.48
CA ALA A 138 6.73 14.91 7.63
C ALA A 138 5.77 15.35 8.76
N ALA A 139 4.59 15.87 8.40
CA ALA A 139 3.57 16.24 9.38
C ALA A 139 2.98 15.03 10.11
N ASP A 140 2.70 13.94 9.40
CA ASP A 140 2.23 12.68 10.00
C ASP A 140 3.29 12.07 10.94
N ALA A 141 4.55 11.97 10.49
CA ALA A 141 5.65 11.47 11.33
C ALA A 141 5.81 12.30 12.63
N ALA A 142 5.71 13.63 12.53
CA ALA A 142 5.76 14.50 13.70
C ALA A 142 4.56 14.35 14.63
N ALA A 143 3.37 14.06 14.10
CA ALA A 143 2.18 13.78 14.90
C ALA A 143 2.31 12.44 15.64
N HIS A 144 2.84 11.41 14.98
CA HIS A 144 3.09 10.10 15.56
C HIS A 144 4.09 10.15 16.72
N GLN A 145 5.23 10.82 16.52
CA GLN A 145 6.26 10.97 17.57
C GLN A 145 5.72 11.68 18.82
N LYS A 146 4.81 12.65 18.66
CA LYS A 146 4.14 13.33 19.79
C LYS A 146 3.15 12.43 20.52
N ALA A 147 2.53 11.47 19.84
CA ALA A 147 1.61 10.51 20.45
C ALA A 147 2.38 9.49 21.32
N GLY A 148 3.56 9.04 20.88
CA GLY A 148 4.40 8.09 21.64
C GLY A 148 5.17 8.70 22.83
N ALA A 149 5.24 10.03 22.93
CA ALA A 149 5.93 10.74 24.02
C ALA A 149 5.01 11.11 25.21
N ARG A 150 3.75 10.68 25.20
CA ARG A 150 2.74 10.93 26.25
C ARG A 150 2.36 9.65 26.96
#